data_AF-A0A8G2F9L8-F1
#
_entry.id   AF-A0A8G2F9L8-F1
#
_cell.length_a   1.000
_cell.length_b   1.000
_cell.length_c   1.000
_cell.angle_alpha   90.00
_cell.angle_beta   90.00
_cell.angle_gamma   90.00
#
_symmetry.space_group_name_H-M   'P 1'
#
loop_
_entity.id
_entity.type
_entity.pdbx_description
1 polymer ?
#
loop_
_entity_poly.entity_id
_entity_poly.type
_entity_poly.pdbx_seq_one_letter_code
_entity_poly.pdbx_strand_id
1 'polypeptide(L)'
;MGFDFFRKLKMHIWQLVSRKGKNDHQKGNGCYQKTIYFLLKNQSPIGKAKSKRHPEIRIIKVSSFTDAYLFFLRMCDQRLLETRKAADYLYYSVTFPNGKGYIELSDKVGNIHKNTVAILKVKIPDLKPIFSEIRFITT
;
A
#
# COMPACT_ATOMS: atom_id res chain seq x y z
N MET A 1 11.80 24.08 -9.10
CA MET A 1 12.64 22.95 -9.57
C MET A 1 12.31 21.65 -8.83
N GLY A 2 11.07 21.13 -8.91
CA GLY A 2 10.63 20.00 -8.05
C GLY A 2 9.98 18.81 -8.76
N PHE A 3 9.52 18.97 -10.01
CA PHE A 3 8.76 17.92 -10.73
C PHE A 3 9.66 16.85 -11.36
N ASP A 4 10.86 17.22 -11.85
CA ASP A 4 11.76 16.28 -12.53
C ASP A 4 12.42 15.26 -11.60
N PHE A 5 12.67 15.65 -10.35
CA PHE A 5 13.29 14.75 -9.37
C PHE A 5 12.36 13.59 -9.00
N PHE A 6 11.08 13.86 -8.76
CA PHE A 6 10.08 12.83 -8.50
C PHE A 6 9.87 11.92 -9.71
N ARG A 7 9.96 12.46 -10.93
CA ARG A 7 9.83 11.67 -12.17
C ARG A 7 11.03 10.72 -12.35
N LYS A 8 12.25 11.20 -12.09
CA LYS A 8 13.46 10.37 -12.11
C LYS A 8 13.47 9.31 -11.01
N LEU A 9 13.03 9.65 -9.79
CA LEU A 9 12.93 8.70 -8.69
C LEU A 9 11.88 7.61 -8.97
N LYS A 10 10.72 7.97 -9.53
CA LYS A 10 9.70 7.01 -9.98
C LYS A 10 10.23 6.06 -11.06
N MET A 11 10.99 6.58 -12.03
CA MET A 11 11.63 5.78 -13.09
C MET A 11 12.70 4.84 -12.55
N HIS A 12 13.51 5.29 -11.58
CA HIS A 12 14.58 4.48 -11.00
C HIS A 12 14.01 3.34 -10.12
N ILE A 13 12.96 3.61 -9.33
CA ILE A 13 12.23 2.57 -8.59
C ILE A 13 11.59 1.56 -9.56
N TRP A 14 11.03 2.02 -10.69
CA TRP A 14 10.46 1.14 -11.70
C TRP A 14 11.51 0.19 -12.32
N GLN A 15 12.71 0.69 -12.63
CA GLN A 15 13.83 -0.13 -13.13
C GLN A 15 14.32 -1.16 -12.12
N LEU A 16 14.25 -0.86 -10.82
CA LEU A 16 14.64 -1.79 -9.75
C LEU A 16 13.61 -2.92 -9.54
N VAL A 17 12.32 -2.65 -9.80
CA VAL A 17 11.23 -3.63 -9.62
C VAL A 17 11.08 -4.56 -10.83
N SER A 18 11.44 -4.13 -12.05
CA SER A 18 11.34 -4.96 -13.27
C SER A 18 12.36 -6.11 -13.37
N ARG A 19 13.28 -6.26 -12.41
CA ARG A 19 14.27 -7.36 -12.38
C ARG A 19 13.97 -8.37 -11.26
N LYS A 20 12.96 -9.22 -11.42
CA LYS A 20 13.01 -10.57 -10.83
C LYS A 20 12.00 -11.53 -11.44
N GLY A 21 12.55 -12.52 -12.13
CA GLY A 21 11.84 -13.64 -12.70
C GLY A 21 11.32 -14.61 -11.64
N LYS A 22 10.34 -15.38 -12.11
CA LYS A 22 9.66 -16.52 -11.48
C LYS A 22 10.66 -17.48 -10.81
N ASN A 23 10.32 -17.96 -9.61
CA ASN A 23 10.29 -19.38 -9.27
C ASN A 23 9.78 -19.64 -7.83
N ASP A 24 8.95 -20.69 -7.77
CA ASP A 24 8.62 -21.63 -6.71
C ASP A 24 7.74 -21.24 -5.49
N HIS A 25 6.53 -21.81 -5.61
CA HIS A 25 5.66 -22.47 -4.64
C HIS A 25 6.22 -22.70 -3.21
N GLN A 26 5.32 -22.54 -2.23
CA GLN A 26 5.47 -22.81 -0.80
C GLN A 26 6.11 -21.69 0.06
N LYS A 27 5.36 -20.60 0.31
CA LYS A 27 5.46 -19.77 1.53
C LYS A 27 4.28 -18.78 1.75
N GLY A 28 3.09 -19.14 1.28
CA GLY A 28 1.94 -18.22 1.19
C GLY A 28 1.37 -17.67 2.50
N ASN A 29 1.56 -18.37 3.63
CA ASN A 29 0.92 -17.96 4.90
C ASN A 29 1.67 -16.86 5.67
N GLY A 30 3.00 -16.79 5.56
CA GLY A 30 3.80 -15.81 6.30
C GLY A 30 3.56 -14.36 5.83
N CYS A 31 3.39 -14.15 4.52
CA CYS A 31 3.11 -12.84 3.95
C CYS A 31 1.78 -12.26 4.45
N TYR A 32 0.74 -13.10 4.49
CA TYR A 32 -0.58 -12.71 4.98
C TYR A 32 -0.51 -12.31 6.47
N GLN A 33 0.06 -13.18 7.32
CA GLN A 33 0.19 -12.90 8.76
C GLN A 33 1.00 -11.63 9.03
N LYS A 34 2.08 -11.42 8.29
CA LYS A 34 2.89 -10.21 8.36
C LYS A 34 2.06 -8.97 8.00
N THR A 35 1.31 -9.02 6.90
CA THR A 35 0.44 -7.89 6.53
C THR A 35 -0.58 -7.59 7.63
N ILE A 36 -1.25 -8.60 8.17
CA ILE A 36 -2.21 -8.42 9.27
C ILE A 36 -1.56 -7.78 10.49
N TYR A 37 -0.36 -8.22 10.88
CA TYR A 37 0.39 -7.62 11.99
C TYR A 37 0.68 -6.13 11.78
N PHE A 38 1.06 -5.72 10.57
CA PHE A 38 1.31 -4.30 10.27
C PHE A 38 0.03 -3.46 10.18
N LEU A 39 -1.06 -4.05 9.67
CA LEU A 39 -2.36 -3.40 9.59
C LEU A 39 -3.02 -3.24 10.96
N LEU A 40 -2.73 -4.15 11.90
CA LEU A 40 -3.28 -4.20 13.24
C LEU A 40 -2.18 -4.04 14.30
N LYS A 41 -1.91 -2.81 14.73
CA LYS A 41 -1.00 -2.56 15.85
C LYS A 41 -1.72 -2.87 17.16
N ASN A 42 -1.25 -3.87 17.91
CA ASN A 42 -1.87 -4.32 19.17
C ASN A 42 -3.38 -4.63 19.00
N GLN A 43 -3.73 -5.39 17.95
CA GLN A 43 -5.13 -5.74 17.60
C GLN A 43 -6.03 -4.55 17.21
N SER A 44 -5.49 -3.33 17.11
CA SER A 44 -6.20 -2.14 16.68
C SER A 44 -5.76 -1.70 15.28
N PRO A 45 -6.65 -1.14 14.44
CA PRO A 45 -6.26 -0.65 13.13
C PRO A 45 -5.19 0.41 13.25
N ILE A 46 -4.17 0.31 12.40
CA ILE A 46 -3.14 1.34 12.28
C ILE A 46 -3.73 2.69 11.87
N GLY A 47 -3.01 3.77 12.21
CA GLY A 47 -3.39 5.14 11.89
C GLY A 47 -4.56 5.62 12.74
N LYS A 48 -5.04 6.84 12.45
CA LYS A 48 -6.27 7.38 13.07
C LYS A 48 -7.44 7.18 12.13
N ALA A 49 -8.64 6.94 12.66
CA ALA A 49 -9.85 7.00 11.84
C ALA A 49 -9.97 8.40 11.20
N LYS A 50 -10.38 8.47 9.94
CA LYS A 50 -10.60 9.74 9.23
C LYS A 50 -11.65 10.60 9.95
N SER A 51 -12.74 9.98 10.37
CA SER A 51 -13.77 10.60 11.20
C SER A 51 -14.62 9.52 11.86
N LYS A 52 -15.49 9.90 12.81
CA LYS A 52 -16.48 8.99 13.39
C LYS A 52 -17.45 8.41 12.34
N ARG A 53 -17.72 9.16 11.26
CA ARG A 53 -18.59 8.72 10.16
C ARG A 53 -17.89 7.84 9.12
N HIS A 54 -16.56 7.90 9.07
CA HIS A 54 -15.73 7.13 8.15
C HIS A 54 -14.61 6.37 8.89
N PRO A 55 -14.93 5.47 9.83
CA PRO A 55 -13.94 4.67 10.54
C PRO A 55 -13.19 3.67 9.63
N GLU A 56 -13.80 3.30 8.50
CA GLU A 56 -13.25 2.43 7.46
C GLU A 56 -12.08 3.04 6.69
N ILE A 57 -11.89 4.36 6.81
CA ILE A 57 -10.76 5.08 6.25
C ILE A 57 -9.80 5.45 7.39
N ARG A 58 -8.57 4.95 7.31
CA ARG A 58 -7.49 5.28 8.25
C ARG A 58 -6.57 6.34 7.66
N ILE A 59 -5.96 7.13 8.50
CA ILE A 59 -5.00 8.18 8.15
C ILE A 59 -3.67 7.88 8.82
N ILE A 60 -2.60 7.84 8.02
CA ILE A 60 -1.22 7.74 8.47
C ILE A 60 -0.47 8.98 7.95
N LYS A 61 0.31 9.61 8.83
CA LYS A 61 1.18 10.72 8.46
C LYS A 61 2.53 10.18 7.96
N VAL A 62 3.00 10.72 6.85
CA VAL A 62 4.29 10.40 6.22
C VAL A 62 4.95 11.69 5.71
N SER A 63 6.23 11.65 5.36
CA SER A 63 6.91 12.79 4.75
C SER A 63 6.79 12.78 3.22
N SER A 64 6.60 11.61 2.61
CA SER A 64 6.52 11.48 1.15
C SER A 64 5.76 10.23 0.68
N PHE A 65 5.51 10.14 -0.64
CA PHE A 65 5.06 8.89 -1.27
C PHE A 65 6.05 7.73 -1.03
N THR A 66 7.34 8.03 -1.01
CA THR A 66 8.39 7.01 -0.79
C THR A 66 8.23 6.33 0.56
N ASP A 67 7.87 7.06 1.62
CA ASP A 67 7.63 6.46 2.94
C ASP A 67 6.41 5.55 2.92
N ALA A 68 5.34 5.95 2.22
CA ALA A 68 4.16 5.11 2.05
C ALA A 68 4.48 3.83 1.27
N TYR A 69 5.33 3.93 0.24
CA TYR A 69 5.82 2.80 -0.52
C TYR A 69 6.70 1.86 0.31
N LEU A 70 7.66 2.40 1.08
CA LEU A 70 8.49 1.62 1.99
C LEU A 70 7.65 0.94 3.07
N PHE A 71 6.62 1.63 3.59
CA PHE A 71 5.66 1.05 4.51
C PHE A 71 4.95 -0.16 3.87
N PHE A 72 4.44 0.00 2.64
CA PHE A 72 3.83 -1.09 1.88
C PHE A 72 4.77 -2.28 1.66
N LEU A 73 6.01 -2.04 1.21
CA LEU A 73 7.02 -3.08 1.00
C LEU A 73 7.39 -3.84 2.28
N ARG A 74 7.27 -3.22 3.45
CA ARG A 74 7.50 -3.91 4.74
C ARG A 74 6.38 -4.89 5.07
N MET A 75 5.14 -4.64 4.62
CA MET A 75 3.98 -5.47 4.94
C MET A 75 3.91 -6.74 4.09
N CYS A 76 4.30 -6.65 2.83
CA CYS A 76 4.12 -7.73 1.87
C CYS A 76 5.42 -8.45 1.51
N ASP A 77 5.27 -9.63 0.90
CA ASP A 77 6.35 -10.31 0.20
C ASP A 77 6.54 -9.63 -1.16
N GLN A 78 7.73 -9.07 -1.38
CA GLN A 78 8.07 -8.38 -2.63
C GLN A 78 8.06 -9.30 -3.84
N ARG A 79 8.13 -10.63 -3.64
CA ARG A 79 8.04 -11.62 -4.73
C ARG A 79 6.64 -11.73 -5.33
N LEU A 80 5.62 -11.34 -4.57
CA LEU A 80 4.22 -11.33 -5.00
C LEU A 80 3.76 -9.95 -5.49
N LEU A 81 4.71 -9.01 -5.59
CA LEU A 81 4.42 -7.64 -5.97
C LEU A 81 4.11 -7.54 -7.46
N GLU A 82 2.90 -7.11 -7.77
CA GLU A 82 2.50 -6.72 -9.11
C GLU A 82 2.53 -5.20 -9.22
N THR A 83 3.15 -4.69 -10.29
CA THR A 83 3.20 -3.26 -10.58
C THR A 83 2.47 -2.98 -11.88
N ARG A 84 1.52 -2.05 -11.85
CA ARG A 84 0.80 -1.59 -13.04
C ARG A 84 0.80 -0.07 -13.12
N LYS A 85 0.88 0.45 -14.35
CA LYS A 85 0.69 1.88 -14.64
C LYS A 85 -0.62 2.03 -15.43
N ALA A 86 -1.54 2.87 -14.95
CA ALA A 86 -2.80 3.12 -15.63
C ALA A 86 -3.28 4.56 -15.39
N ALA A 87 -3.67 5.25 -16.46
CA ALA A 87 -4.09 6.66 -16.43
C ALA A 87 -3.07 7.57 -15.70
N ASP A 88 -1.78 7.39 -15.99
CA ASP A 88 -0.64 8.07 -15.35
C ASP A 88 -0.42 7.86 -13.85
N TYR A 89 -1.20 6.97 -13.24
CA TYR A 89 -0.99 6.52 -11.86
C TYR A 89 -0.23 5.21 -11.79
N LEU A 90 0.56 5.06 -10.73
CA LEU A 90 1.24 3.83 -10.36
C LEU A 90 0.39 3.08 -9.33
N TYR A 91 0.26 1.77 -9.53
CA TYR A 91 -0.36 0.87 -8.58
C TYR A 91 0.57 -0.29 -8.29
N TYR A 92 0.66 -0.62 -7.01
CA TYR A 92 1.45 -1.69 -6.45
C TYR A 92 0.48 -2.61 -5.69
N SER A 93 0.25 -3.81 -6.19
CA SER A 93 -0.69 -4.75 -5.61
C SER A 93 -0.02 -6.03 -5.18
N VAL A 94 -0.54 -6.61 -4.10
CA VAL A 94 -0.17 -7.96 -3.66
C VAL A 94 -1.46 -8.72 -3.39
N THR A 95 -1.66 -9.79 -4.16
CA THR A 95 -2.76 -10.73 -3.97
C THR A 95 -2.28 -11.85 -3.07
N PHE A 96 -2.98 -12.08 -1.96
CA PHE A 96 -2.65 -13.16 -1.04
C PHE A 96 -3.16 -14.49 -1.61
N PRO A 97 -2.39 -15.58 -1.46
CA PRO A 97 -2.80 -16.89 -1.94
C PRO A 97 -4.05 -17.38 -1.20
N ASN A 98 -4.73 -18.38 -1.80
CA ASN A 98 -5.91 -19.03 -1.25
C ASN A 98 -7.11 -18.10 -1.02
N GLY A 99 -7.26 -17.07 -1.87
CA GLY A 99 -8.41 -16.18 -1.81
C GLY A 99 -8.45 -15.26 -0.59
N LYS A 100 -7.33 -15.09 0.13
CA LYS A 100 -7.22 -14.23 1.33
C LYS A 100 -7.30 -12.73 1.05
N GLY A 101 -7.64 -12.36 -0.18
CA GLY A 101 -7.80 -10.98 -0.61
C GLY A 101 -6.53 -10.36 -1.16
N TYR A 102 -6.49 -9.03 -1.19
CA TYR A 102 -5.34 -8.27 -1.68
C TYR A 102 -5.21 -6.91 -1.00
N ILE A 103 -4.02 -6.33 -1.15
CA ILE A 103 -3.75 -4.93 -0.85
C ILE A 103 -3.23 -4.22 -2.10
N GLU A 104 -3.58 -2.95 -2.27
CA GLU A 104 -3.15 -2.13 -3.42
C GLU A 104 -2.76 -0.72 -2.97
N LEU A 105 -1.50 -0.35 -3.11
CA LEU A 105 -1.01 1.01 -2.93
C LEU A 105 -1.03 1.75 -4.27
N SER A 106 -1.51 2.99 -4.29
CA SER A 106 -1.49 3.84 -5.48
C SER A 106 -1.22 5.30 -5.17
N ASP A 107 -0.69 6.03 -6.15
CA ASP A 107 -0.58 7.49 -6.13
C ASP A 107 -1.81 8.19 -6.73
N LYS A 108 -2.88 7.43 -7.01
CA LYS A 108 -4.18 7.97 -7.46
C LYS A 108 -4.93 8.62 -6.31
N VAL A 109 -4.46 9.80 -5.92
CA VAL A 109 -5.07 10.63 -4.90
C VAL A 109 -6.09 11.57 -5.57
N GLY A 110 -7.37 11.46 -5.22
CA GLY A 110 -8.38 12.40 -5.70
C GLY A 110 -8.19 13.79 -5.08
N ASN A 111 -8.68 14.84 -5.74
CA ASN A 111 -8.53 16.26 -5.35
C ASN A 111 -9.10 16.65 -3.96
N ILE A 112 -9.77 15.73 -3.25
CA ILE A 112 -10.55 16.04 -2.05
C ILE A 112 -9.67 16.28 -0.80
N HIS A 113 -8.40 15.82 -0.79
CA HIS A 113 -7.47 16.04 0.32
C HIS A 113 -6.10 16.43 -0.20
N LYS A 114 -5.81 17.75 -0.24
CA LYS A 114 -4.60 18.34 -0.85
C LYS A 114 -3.27 17.76 -0.36
N ASN A 115 -3.26 17.09 0.80
CA ASN A 115 -2.06 16.52 1.41
C ASN A 115 -1.96 15.00 1.28
N THR A 116 -2.93 14.31 0.66
CA THR A 116 -2.82 12.86 0.47
C THR A 116 -1.79 12.58 -0.61
N VAL A 117 -0.79 11.76 -0.30
CA VAL A 117 0.25 11.35 -1.25
C VAL A 117 0.08 9.93 -1.77
N ALA A 118 -0.57 9.06 -1.01
CA ALA A 118 -0.87 7.70 -1.45
C ALA A 118 -2.16 7.17 -0.82
N ILE A 119 -2.82 6.24 -1.53
CA ILE A 119 -3.95 5.49 -1.04
C ILE A 119 -3.60 4.01 -1.07
N LEU A 120 -3.74 3.34 0.07
CA LEU A 120 -3.67 1.90 0.18
C LEU A 120 -5.08 1.34 0.38
N LYS A 121 -5.55 0.58 -0.59
CA LYS A 121 -6.79 -0.18 -0.49
C LYS A 121 -6.50 -1.52 0.16
N VAL A 122 -7.35 -1.91 1.09
CA VAL A 122 -7.28 -3.18 1.81
C VAL A 122 -8.56 -3.94 1.51
N LYS A 123 -8.42 -5.09 0.87
CA LYS A 123 -9.52 -6.02 0.61
C LYS A 123 -9.15 -7.38 1.16
N ILE A 124 -9.33 -7.56 2.45
CA ILE A 124 -9.09 -8.83 3.15
C ILE A 124 -10.42 -9.23 3.80
N PRO A 125 -11.08 -10.31 3.35
CA PRO A 125 -12.42 -10.68 3.81
C PRO A 125 -12.53 -10.86 5.34
N ASP A 126 -11.52 -11.46 5.95
CA ASP A 126 -11.53 -11.82 7.37
C ASP A 126 -10.90 -10.76 8.29
N LEU A 127 -10.62 -9.56 7.77
CA LEU A 127 -9.97 -8.50 8.54
C LEU A 127 -10.93 -7.92 9.58
N LYS A 128 -10.60 -8.13 10.85
CA LYS A 128 -11.30 -7.53 11.99
C LYS A 128 -10.32 -6.75 12.86
N PRO A 129 -10.67 -5.52 13.30
CA PRO A 129 -11.80 -4.68 12.85
C PRO A 129 -11.73 -4.26 11.37
N ILE A 130 -12.90 -4.04 10.75
CA ILE A 130 -13.04 -3.78 9.32
C ILE A 130 -12.62 -2.35 8.97
N PHE A 131 -11.67 -2.23 8.06
CA PHE A 131 -11.37 -0.99 7.33
C PHE A 131 -10.92 -1.35 5.91
N SER A 132 -11.15 -0.46 4.96
CA SER A 132 -10.96 -0.73 3.54
C SER A 132 -9.92 0.18 2.88
N GLU A 133 -9.52 1.25 3.57
CA GLU A 133 -8.64 2.26 2.99
C GLU A 133 -7.71 2.86 4.05
N ILE A 134 -6.43 3.02 3.70
CA ILE A 134 -5.46 3.84 4.42
C ILE A 134 -5.03 4.97 3.50
N ARG A 135 -5.16 6.21 3.97
CA ARG A 135 -4.65 7.41 3.32
C ARG A 135 -3.35 7.84 3.98
N PHE A 136 -2.31 7.98 3.18
CA PHE A 136 -1.04 8.54 3.60
C PHE A 136 -1.05 10.04 3.31
N ILE A 137 -0.93 10.85 4.36
CA ILE A 137 -0.93 12.31 4.24
C ILE A 137 0.44 12.89 4.58
N THR A 138 0.87 13.90 3.84
CA THR A 138 2.07 14.68 4.18
C THR A 138 1.80 15.53 5.41
N THR A 139 2.80 15.57 6.28
CA THR A 139 2.84 16.49 7.44
C THR A 139 3.43 17.82 7.02
#